data_AF-A0A7W7WRD2-F1
#
_entry.id   AF-A0A7W7WRD2-F1
#
_cell.length_a   1.000
_cell.length_b   1.000
_cell.length_c   1.000
_cell.angle_alpha   90.00
_cell.angle_beta   90.00
_cell.angle_gamma   90.00
#
_symmetry.space_group_name_H-M   'P 1'
#
loop_
_entity.id
_entity.type
_entity.pdbx_description
1 polymer ?
#
loop_
_entity_poly.entity_id
_entity_poly.type
_entity_poly.pdbx_seq_one_letter_code
_entity_poly.pdbx_strand_id
1 'polypeptide(L)'
;MPALIEVVSVIDAAPSVVFDLELDVDVHTASVRTSQETATTSSGRRQLALGDEVTFRARHFGLRWRMTLGLLGTVVTRALIVPYLRRLLRQRAAHIKYLAEAREP
;
A
#
# COMPACT_ATOMS: atom_id res chain seq x y z
N MET A 1 5.54 6.63 22.57
CA MET A 1 5.60 5.15 22.49
C MET A 1 5.37 4.75 21.04
N PRO A 2 6.27 4.00 20.41
CA PRO A 2 6.07 3.54 19.03
C PRO A 2 4.94 2.51 18.96
N ALA A 3 4.30 2.41 17.79
CA ALA A 3 3.36 1.34 17.47
C ALA A 3 3.99 0.47 16.37
N LEU A 4 4.22 -0.81 16.65
CA LEU A 4 4.65 -1.79 15.66
C LEU A 4 3.41 -2.40 14.99
N ILE A 5 3.39 -2.40 13.66
CA ILE A 5 2.39 -3.10 12.86
C ILE A 5 3.12 -4.06 11.94
N GLU A 6 2.93 -5.35 12.16
CA GLU A 6 3.47 -6.41 11.31
C GLU A 6 2.30 -7.12 10.60
N VAL A 7 2.47 -7.34 9.30
CA VAL A 7 1.54 -8.12 8.47
C VAL A 7 2.37 -9.12 7.68
N VAL A 8 2.16 -10.41 7.97
CA VAL A 8 2.80 -11.53 7.27
C VAL A 8 1.74 -12.25 6.46
N SER A 9 2.05 -12.55 5.20
CA SER A 9 1.18 -13.31 4.30
C SER A 9 1.99 -14.41 3.65
N VAL A 10 1.53 -15.65 3.76
CA VAL A 10 2.08 -16.78 3.01
C VAL A 10 1.38 -16.80 1.65
N ILE A 11 2.18 -16.77 0.58
CA ILE A 11 1.72 -16.73 -0.81
C ILE A 11 2.24 -17.98 -1.50
N ASP A 12 1.33 -18.74 -2.12
CA ASP A 12 1.65 -19.93 -2.89
C ASP A 12 1.93 -19.55 -4.35
N ALA A 13 3.07 -18.90 -4.58
CA ALA A 13 3.53 -18.51 -5.90
C ALA A 13 5.06 -18.35 -5.92
N ALA A 14 5.69 -18.47 -7.10
CA ALA A 14 7.11 -18.21 -7.24
C ALA A 14 7.52 -16.80 -6.76
N PRO A 15 8.66 -16.63 -6.06
CA PRO A 15 9.10 -15.33 -5.56
C PRO A 15 9.25 -14.24 -6.63
N SER A 16 9.62 -14.62 -7.86
CA SER A 16 9.72 -13.69 -9.00
C SER A 16 8.36 -13.13 -9.41
N VAL A 17 7.28 -13.94 -9.34
CA VAL A 17 5.91 -13.48 -9.64
C VAL A 17 5.46 -12.45 -8.61
N VAL A 18 5.72 -12.71 -7.33
CA VAL A 18 5.40 -11.77 -6.25
C VAL A 18 6.20 -10.48 -6.41
N PHE A 19 7.50 -10.58 -6.72
CA PHE A 19 8.36 -9.43 -6.94
C PHE A 19 7.91 -8.57 -8.12
N ASP A 20 7.58 -9.20 -9.26
CA ASP A 20 7.09 -8.48 -10.45
C ASP A 20 5.75 -7.79 -10.19
N LEU A 21 4.86 -8.40 -9.39
CA LEU A 21 3.59 -7.78 -8.98
C LEU A 21 3.79 -6.58 -8.06
N GLU A 22 4.79 -6.61 -7.17
CA GLU A 22 5.13 -5.46 -6.31
C GLU A 22 5.73 -4.29 -7.10
N LEU A 23 6.37 -4.57 -8.24
CA LEU A 23 6.89 -3.55 -9.16
C LEU A 23 5.82 -2.99 -10.12
N ASP A 24 4.63 -3.57 -10.18
CA ASP A 24 3.54 -3.09 -11.03
C ASP A 24 2.74 -1.98 -10.31
N VAL A 25 2.85 -0.77 -10.83
CA VAL A 25 2.22 0.45 -10.31
C VAL A 25 0.68 0.37 -10.33
N ASP A 26 0.11 -0.34 -11.31
CA ASP A 26 -1.35 -0.50 -11.41
C ASP A 26 -1.85 -1.53 -10.40
N VAL A 27 -1.08 -2.59 -10.11
CA VAL A 27 -1.38 -3.53 -9.02
C VAL A 27 -1.36 -2.81 -7.68
N HIS A 28 -0.33 -1.99 -7.46
CA HIS A 28 -0.20 -1.17 -6.26
C HIS A 28 -1.40 -0.24 -6.08
N THR A 29 -1.82 0.45 -7.15
CA THR A 29 -2.95 1.38 -7.15
C THR A 29 -4.30 0.66 -6.97
N ALA A 30 -4.48 -0.49 -7.61
CA ALA A 30 -5.71 -1.29 -7.51
C ALA A 30 -5.92 -1.84 -6.09
N SER A 31 -4.85 -2.19 -5.39
CA SER A 31 -4.87 -2.74 -4.03
C SER A 31 -5.43 -1.78 -2.95
N VAL A 32 -5.56 -0.50 -3.30
CA VAL A 32 -5.97 0.60 -2.41
C VAL A 32 -7.08 1.45 -3.03
N ARG A 33 -7.91 0.89 -3.92
CA ARG A 33 -8.95 1.60 -4.68
C ARG A 33 -9.83 2.56 -3.87
N THR A 34 -10.05 2.29 -2.58
CA THR A 34 -10.83 3.15 -1.67
C THR A 34 -10.11 4.44 -1.26
N SER A 35 -8.79 4.55 -1.39
CA SER A 35 -8.03 5.78 -1.15
C SER A 35 -7.88 6.65 -2.39
N GLN A 36 -8.44 6.28 -3.56
CA GLN A 36 -8.18 6.96 -4.83
C GLN A 36 -6.67 7.20 -5.05
N GLU A 37 -5.85 6.22 -4.67
CA GLU A 37 -4.41 6.30 -4.91
C GLU A 37 -4.15 6.39 -6.41
N THR A 38 -3.14 7.14 -6.79
CA THR A 38 -2.59 7.15 -8.13
C THR A 38 -1.09 7.23 -7.95
N ALA A 39 -0.38 6.31 -8.59
CA ALA A 39 1.07 6.30 -8.60
C ALA A 39 1.52 6.58 -10.04
N THR A 40 2.41 7.56 -10.20
CA THR A 40 2.97 7.92 -11.51
C THR A 40 4.48 7.86 -11.43
N THR A 41 5.10 7.17 -12.37
CA THR A 41 6.56 7.15 -12.55
C THR A 41 6.98 8.37 -13.35
N SER A 42 8.15 8.92 -13.05
CA SER A 42 8.75 10.00 -13.86
C SER A 42 9.05 9.56 -15.30
N SER A 43 9.26 8.24 -15.50
CA SER A 43 9.50 7.60 -16.81
C SER A 43 8.22 7.26 -17.59
N GLY A 44 7.04 7.37 -16.98
CA GLY A 44 5.74 7.00 -17.58
C GLY A 44 5.52 5.49 -17.74
N ARG A 45 6.43 4.66 -17.24
CA ARG A 45 6.33 3.19 -17.27
C ARG A 45 5.44 2.68 -16.15
N ARG A 46 4.70 1.60 -16.43
CA ARG A 46 3.86 0.91 -15.45
C ARG A 46 4.67 0.02 -14.48
N GLN A 47 5.80 -0.50 -14.93
CA GLN A 47 6.67 -1.35 -14.13
C GLN A 47 7.86 -0.53 -13.62
N LEU A 48 8.10 -0.58 -12.32
CA LEU A 48 9.19 0.12 -11.67
C LEU A 48 10.54 -0.52 -12.04
N ALA A 49 11.50 0.32 -12.41
CA ALA A 49 12.89 -0.06 -12.62
C ALA A 49 13.80 0.61 -11.59
N LEU A 50 15.02 0.08 -11.46
CA LEU A 50 16.04 0.66 -10.59
C LEU A 50 16.34 2.11 -11.02
N GLY A 51 16.19 3.06 -10.09
CA GLY A 51 16.40 4.48 -10.33
C GLY A 51 15.14 5.25 -10.74
N ASP A 52 13.98 4.60 -10.87
CA ASP A 52 12.72 5.32 -11.07
C ASP A 52 12.30 6.09 -9.81
N GLU A 53 11.79 7.30 -10.03
CA GLU A 53 11.12 8.08 -9.00
C GLU A 53 9.61 7.94 -9.19
N VAL A 54 8.93 7.57 -8.11
CA VAL A 54 7.47 7.32 -8.12
C VAL A 54 6.80 8.35 -7.23
N THR A 55 5.90 9.13 -7.83
CA THR A 55 5.04 10.03 -7.07
C THR A 55 3.74 9.32 -6.75
N PHE A 56 3.48 9.12 -5.46
CA PHE A 56 2.23 8.59 -4.95
C PHE A 56 1.30 9.73 -4.53
N ARG A 57 0.05 9.67 -4.98
CA ARG A 57 -1.01 10.60 -4.58
C ARG A 57 -2.23 9.82 -4.11
N ALA A 58 -2.56 9.92 -2.83
CA ALA A 58 -3.72 9.24 -2.25
C ALA A 58 -4.62 10.20 -1.48
N ARG A 59 -5.92 9.91 -1.45
CA ARG A 59 -6.93 10.50 -0.57
C ARG A 59 -7.32 9.49 0.50
N HIS A 60 -6.64 9.55 1.63
CA HIS A 60 -7.06 8.82 2.81
C HIS A 60 -8.24 9.55 3.48
N PHE A 61 -9.36 8.88 3.74
CA PHE A 61 -10.57 9.45 4.37
C PHE A 61 -11.24 10.63 3.62
N GLY A 62 -11.02 10.76 2.30
CA GLY A 62 -11.64 11.82 1.50
C GLY A 62 -11.06 13.23 1.68
N LEU A 63 -10.06 13.42 2.54
CA LEU A 63 -9.45 14.72 2.86
C LEU A 63 -7.97 14.77 2.42
N ARG A 64 -7.50 15.96 2.00
CA ARG A 64 -6.06 16.24 1.81
C ARG A 64 -5.49 16.65 3.17
N TRP A 65 -4.72 15.78 3.82
CA TRP A 65 -4.25 16.02 5.19
C TRP A 65 -3.04 16.98 5.23
N ARG A 66 -3.13 17.99 6.09
CA ARG A 66 -1.99 18.67 6.72
C ARG A 66 -2.36 18.81 8.18
N MET A 67 -1.70 18.06 9.08
CA MET A 67 -2.08 18.02 10.50
C MET A 67 -0.95 18.52 11.39
N THR A 68 -1.28 19.41 12.32
CA THR A 68 -0.46 19.77 13.46
C THR A 68 -1.22 19.33 14.70
N LEU A 69 -0.78 18.27 15.37
CA LEU A 69 -1.47 17.67 16.52
C LEU A 69 -0.54 17.69 17.75
N GLY A 70 -1.04 18.22 18.88
CA GLY A 70 -0.38 18.13 20.20
C GLY A 70 -0.62 16.77 20.87
N LEU A 71 -0.86 16.74 22.18
CA LEU A 71 -1.09 15.51 22.96
C LEU A 71 -2.22 14.60 22.39
N LEU A 72 -3.25 15.20 21.77
CA LEU A 72 -4.34 14.48 21.08
C LEU A 72 -3.86 13.67 19.86
N GLY A 73 -2.72 14.02 19.27
CA GLY A 73 -2.11 13.28 18.16
C GLY A 73 -1.83 11.83 18.51
N THR A 74 -1.48 11.54 19.77
CA THR A 74 -1.23 10.16 20.22
C THR A 74 -2.52 9.34 20.24
N VAL A 75 -3.64 9.95 20.67
CA VAL A 75 -4.95 9.27 20.72
C VAL A 75 -5.48 9.03 19.31
N VAL A 76 -5.43 10.05 18.44
CA VAL A 76 -5.83 9.92 17.03
C VAL A 76 -4.99 8.87 16.31
N THR A 77 -3.67 8.87 16.54
CA THR A 77 -2.78 7.87 15.95
C THR A 77 -3.18 6.46 16.37
N ARG A 78 -3.42 6.21 17.66
CA ARG A 78 -3.77 4.87 18.15
C ARG A 78 -5.18 4.43 17.78
N ALA A 79 -6.17 5.32 17.86
CA ALA A 79 -7.58 4.99 17.70
C ALA A 79 -8.04 5.01 16.23
N LEU A 80 -7.41 5.82 15.37
CA LEU A 80 -7.81 5.97 13.97
C LEU A 80 -6.73 5.50 13.00
N ILE A 81 -5.48 5.97 13.16
CA ILE A 81 -4.42 5.73 12.17
C ILE A 81 -3.93 4.27 12.22
N VAL A 82 -3.62 3.72 13.39
CA VAL A 82 -3.17 2.33 13.54
C VAL A 82 -4.18 1.31 13.01
N PRO A 83 -5.48 1.33 13.38
CA PRO A 83 -6.44 0.38 12.83
C PRO A 83 -6.67 0.60 11.32
N TYR A 84 -6.61 1.84 10.86
CA TYR A 84 -6.67 2.16 9.43
C TYR A 84 -5.51 1.56 8.66
N LEU A 85 -4.26 1.83 9.07
CA LEU A 85 -3.05 1.31 8.45
C LEU A 85 -3.03 -0.22 8.48
N ARG A 86 -3.41 -0.82 9.61
CA ARG A 86 -3.53 -2.28 9.72
C ARG A 86 -4.53 -2.85 8.72
N ARG A 87 -5.69 -2.20 8.54
CA ARG A 87 -6.69 -2.61 7.54
C ARG A 87 -6.14 -2.47 6.12
N LEU A 88 -5.51 -1.33 5.83
CA LEU A 88 -4.91 -1.04 4.52
C LEU A 88 -3.84 -2.08 4.16
N LEU A 89 -2.89 -2.33 5.06
CA LEU A 89 -1.80 -3.29 4.84
C LEU A 89 -2.33 -4.71 4.62
N ARG A 90 -3.36 -5.14 5.36
CA ARG A 90 -3.99 -6.45 5.15
C ARG A 90 -4.72 -6.55 3.80
N GLN A 91 -5.45 -5.50 3.42
CA GLN A 91 -6.14 -5.48 2.12
C GLN A 91 -5.14 -5.59 0.97
N ARG A 92 -4.01 -4.88 1.07
CA ARG A 92 -2.93 -4.95 0.09
C ARG A 92 -2.30 -6.34 0.01
N ALA A 93 -1.91 -6.90 1.16
CA ALA A 93 -1.33 -8.24 1.21
C ALA A 93 -2.28 -9.31 0.63
N ALA A 94 -3.58 -9.21 0.93
CA ALA A 94 -4.59 -10.11 0.37
C ALA A 94 -4.78 -9.96 -1.15
N HIS A 95 -4.70 -8.74 -1.66
CA HIS A 95 -4.80 -8.49 -3.11
C HIS A 95 -3.62 -9.07 -3.88
N ILE A 96 -2.39 -8.89 -3.37
CA ILE A 96 -1.18 -9.43 -3.99
C ILE A 96 -1.17 -10.95 -3.92
N LYS A 97 -1.53 -11.52 -2.76
CA LYS A 97 -1.73 -12.96 -2.61
C LYS A 97 -2.69 -13.52 -3.66
N TYR A 98 -3.87 -12.91 -3.80
CA TYR A 98 -4.86 -13.33 -4.79
C TYR A 98 -4.33 -13.28 -6.23
N LEU A 99 -3.63 -12.20 -6.62
CA LEU A 99 -3.10 -12.07 -7.98
C LEU A 99 -1.93 -13.00 -8.27
N ALA A 100 -1.09 -13.27 -7.27
CA ALA A 100 0.04 -14.18 -7.39
C ALA A 100 -0.45 -15.63 -7.54
N GLU A 101 -1.36 -16.06 -6.66
CA GLU A 101 -1.93 -17.41 -6.66
C GLU A 101 -2.87 -17.64 -7.86
N ALA A 102 -3.44 -16.60 -8.46
CA ALA A 102 -4.24 -16.72 -9.68
C ALA A 102 -3.39 -16.80 -10.96
N ARG A 103 -2.07 -16.51 -10.89
CA ARG A 103 -1.16 -16.53 -12.05
C ARG A 103 -0.45 -17.88 -12.23
N GLU A 104 -0.44 -18.74 -11.22
CA GLU A 104 0.10 -20.10 -11.28
C GLU A 104 -1.03 -21.12 -11.11
N PRO A 105 -1.33 -21.98 -12.11
CA PRO A 105 -2.19 -23.15 -11.94
C PRO A 105 -1.45 -24.35 -11.34
#